data_AF-R4YL34-F1
#
_entry.id   AF-R4YL34-F1
#
_cell.length_a   1.000
_cell.length_b   1.000
_cell.length_c   1.000
_cell.angle_alpha   90.00
_cell.angle_beta   90.00
_cell.angle_gamma   90.00
#
_symmetry.space_group_name_H-M   'P 1'
#
loop_
_entity.id
_entity.type
_entity.pdbx_description
1 polymer ?
#
loop_
_entity_poly.entity_id
_entity_poly.type
_entity_poly.pdbx_seq_one_letter_code
_entity_poly.pdbx_strand_id
1 'polypeptide(L)'
;MSKFFFKGRIELPSDYSTYNYNTDQATKHGSKKYPIAITVTNEARKAEVEEQLKALELFANITLDADGEENISELDVLLNKPTTVVLEKTPNRNDPCSCGSGKKYKKCCSK
;
A
#
# COMPACT_ATOMS: atom_id res chain seq x y z
N MET A 1 -18.02 3.97 39.61
CA MET A 1 -17.63 4.21 41.01
C MET A 1 -16.92 2.97 41.54
N SER A 2 -15.59 2.90 41.45
CA SER A 2 -14.83 1.83 42.12
C SER A 2 -14.75 2.15 43.62
N LYS A 3 -15.41 1.30 44.40
CA LYS A 3 -15.62 1.44 45.85
C LYS A 3 -14.62 0.59 46.60
N PHE A 4 -13.33 0.74 46.33
CA PHE A 4 -12.27 -0.03 47.00
C PHE A 4 -11.04 0.83 47.26
N PHE A 5 -11.13 1.66 48.30
CA PHE A 5 -9.95 2.24 48.97
C PHE A 5 -9.49 1.27 50.07
N PHE A 6 -8.96 0.10 49.72
CA PHE A 6 -8.33 -0.76 50.72
C PHE A 6 -6.88 -0.29 50.93
N LYS A 7 -6.59 0.29 52.10
CA LYS A 7 -5.25 0.74 52.54
C LYS A 7 -4.56 1.81 51.67
N GLY A 8 -5.33 2.76 51.12
CA GLY A 8 -4.77 4.01 50.57
C GLY A 8 -3.95 3.88 49.29
N ARG A 9 -3.88 2.70 48.65
CA ARG A 9 -3.34 2.58 47.29
C ARG A 9 -4.47 2.85 46.30
N ILE A 10 -4.26 3.84 45.43
CA ILE A 10 -5.10 4.05 44.25
C ILE A 10 -4.78 2.89 43.31
N GLU A 11 -5.76 2.03 43.03
CA GLU A 11 -5.59 1.05 41.96
C GLU A 11 -5.47 1.80 40.63
N LEU A 12 -4.41 1.49 39.87
CA LEU A 12 -4.23 2.01 38.54
C LEU A 12 -5.45 1.60 37.71
N PRO A 13 -6.13 2.54 37.02
CA PRO A 13 -7.19 2.18 36.09
C PRO A 13 -6.70 1.09 35.14
N SER A 14 -7.52 0.07 34.87
CA SER A 14 -7.19 -0.95 33.88
C SER A 14 -6.88 -0.27 32.54
N ASP A 15 -5.70 -0.52 31.97
CA ASP A 15 -5.31 0.05 30.69
C ASP A 15 -6.32 -0.33 29.59
N TYR A 16 -7.00 0.67 29.01
CA TYR A 16 -7.99 0.49 27.94
C TYR A 16 -7.35 0.24 26.55
N SER A 17 -6.04 -0.04 26.47
CA SER A 17 -5.24 0.14 25.25
C SER A 17 -5.16 -1.07 24.30
N THR A 18 -5.91 -2.15 24.53
CA THR A 18 -5.80 -3.37 23.71
C THR A 18 -6.56 -3.34 22.39
N TYR A 19 -7.31 -2.27 22.08
CA TYR A 19 -8.17 -2.18 20.89
C TYR A 19 -7.62 -1.29 19.78
N ASN A 20 -6.30 -1.11 19.71
CA ASN A 20 -5.73 -0.37 18.59
C ASN A 20 -5.74 -1.24 17.34
N TYR A 21 -6.33 -0.73 16.26
CA TYR A 21 -6.31 -1.37 14.94
C TYR A 21 -4.85 -1.59 14.52
N ASN A 22 -4.42 -2.85 14.52
CA ASN A 22 -3.09 -3.23 14.09
C ASN A 22 -3.16 -3.69 12.64
N THR A 23 -2.41 -3.04 11.77
CA THR A 23 -2.28 -3.47 10.37
C THR A 23 -1.01 -4.29 10.25
N ASP A 24 -1.11 -5.53 9.76
CA ASP A 24 0.04 -6.38 9.49
C ASP A 24 0.82 -5.88 8.28
N GLN A 25 1.51 -4.75 8.40
CA GLN A 25 2.21 -4.07 7.30
C GLN A 25 3.29 -4.95 6.62
N ALA A 26 3.70 -6.04 7.27
CA ALA A 26 4.66 -7.00 6.74
C ALA A 26 4.07 -7.96 5.67
N THR A 27 2.75 -8.07 5.53
CA THR A 27 2.11 -8.94 4.54
C THR A 27 2.16 -8.31 3.15
N LYS A 28 3.17 -8.69 2.37
CA LYS A 28 3.28 -8.31 0.96
C LYS A 28 2.62 -9.36 0.08
N HIS A 29 1.38 -9.09 -0.35
CA HIS A 29 0.67 -9.92 -1.32
C HIS A 29 1.47 -10.04 -2.62
N GLY A 30 1.52 -11.24 -3.20
CA GLY A 30 2.32 -11.57 -4.38
C GLY A 30 3.76 -11.98 -4.07
N SER A 31 4.15 -12.04 -2.79
CA SER A 31 5.45 -12.58 -2.39
C SER A 31 5.41 -14.09 -2.21
N LYS A 32 6.58 -14.75 -2.18
CA LYS A 32 6.69 -16.20 -1.93
C LYS A 32 5.99 -16.67 -0.64
N LYS A 33 5.95 -15.82 0.39
CA LYS A 33 5.29 -16.12 1.67
C LYS A 33 3.77 -15.90 1.63
N TYR A 34 3.31 -14.99 0.78
CA TYR A 34 1.91 -14.59 0.66
C TYR A 34 1.53 -14.54 -0.83
N PRO A 35 1.36 -15.71 -1.48
CA PRO A 35 0.95 -15.77 -2.87
C PRO A 35 -0.48 -15.26 -3.04
N ILE A 36 -0.76 -14.66 -4.20
CA ILE A 36 -2.08 -14.15 -4.61
C ILE A 36 -3.00 -15.34 -4.93
N ALA A 37 -4.28 -15.24 -4.61
CA ALA A 37 -5.28 -16.24 -5.04
C ALA A 37 -5.97 -15.76 -6.33
N ILE A 38 -5.92 -16.58 -7.38
CA ILE A 38 -6.53 -16.27 -8.68
C ILE A 38 -7.37 -17.46 -9.12
N THR A 39 -8.65 -17.22 -9.45
CA THR A 39 -9.52 -18.23 -10.08
C THR A 39 -9.72 -17.87 -11.54
N VAL A 40 -9.56 -18.85 -12.44
CA VAL A 40 -9.68 -18.65 -13.90
C VAL A 40 -10.55 -19.76 -14.48
N THR A 41 -11.41 -19.43 -15.46
CA THR A 41 -12.33 -20.43 -16.05
C THR A 41 -11.70 -21.27 -17.16
N ASN A 42 -10.72 -20.70 -17.89
CA ASN A 42 -10.17 -21.29 -19.11
C ASN A 42 -8.64 -21.45 -19.03
N GLU A 43 -8.13 -22.53 -19.63
CA GLU A 43 -6.71 -22.82 -19.76
C GLU A 43 -5.97 -21.74 -20.58
N ALA A 44 -6.61 -21.18 -21.61
CA ALA A 44 -6.03 -20.09 -22.40
C ALA A 44 -5.78 -18.84 -21.53
N ARG A 45 -6.76 -18.49 -20.68
CA ARG A 45 -6.65 -17.36 -19.75
C ARG A 45 -5.62 -17.63 -18.66
N LYS A 46 -5.49 -18.88 -18.21
CA LYS A 46 -4.43 -19.27 -17.27
C LYS A 46 -3.04 -19.05 -17.85
N ALA A 47 -2.80 -19.42 -19.11
CA ALA A 47 -1.51 -19.21 -19.76
C ALA A 47 -1.14 -17.71 -19.83
N GLU A 48 -2.10 -16.85 -20.19
CA GLU A 48 -1.90 -15.40 -20.20
C GLU A 48 -1.54 -14.84 -18.81
N VAL A 49 -2.27 -15.27 -17.77
CA VAL A 49 -2.01 -14.84 -16.40
C VAL A 49 -0.65 -15.33 -15.91
N GLU A 50 -0.23 -16.55 -16.27
CA GLU A 50 1.10 -17.06 -15.94
C GLU A 50 2.22 -16.24 -16.60
N GLU A 51 2.04 -15.78 -17.83
CA GLU A 51 2.99 -14.88 -18.49
C GLU A 51 3.07 -13.52 -17.78
N GLN A 52 1.93 -12.96 -17.38
CA GLN A 52 1.87 -11.71 -16.62
C GLN A 52 2.56 -11.82 -15.25
N LEU A 53 2.32 -12.92 -14.54
CA LEU A 53 2.95 -13.19 -13.24
C LEU A 53 4.47 -13.34 -13.37
N LYS A 54 4.96 -14.00 -14.43
CA LYS A 54 6.41 -14.11 -14.72
C LYS A 54 7.02 -12.75 -15.03
N ALA A 55 6.35 -11.93 -15.84
CA ALA A 55 6.84 -10.59 -16.19
C ALA A 55 6.96 -9.67 -14.97
N LEU A 56 6.08 -9.82 -13.99
CA LEU A 56 6.03 -9.01 -12.76
C LEU A 56 6.75 -9.66 -11.57
N GLU A 57 7.32 -10.85 -11.74
CA GLU A 57 7.96 -11.66 -10.68
C GLU A 57 7.05 -11.90 -9.46
N LEU A 58 5.74 -12.06 -9.69
CA LEU A 58 4.74 -12.28 -8.64
C LEU A 58 4.42 -13.77 -8.45
N PHE A 59 4.16 -14.15 -7.21
CA PHE A 59 3.74 -15.51 -6.85
C PHE A 59 2.22 -15.58 -6.67
N ALA A 60 1.56 -16.52 -7.34
CA ALA A 60 0.12 -16.76 -7.22
C ALA A 60 -0.22 -18.25 -7.21
N ASN A 61 -1.30 -18.59 -6.52
CA ASN A 61 -1.96 -19.88 -6.57
C ASN A 61 -3.14 -19.76 -7.55
N ILE A 62 -3.02 -20.42 -8.71
CA ILE A 62 -4.05 -20.39 -9.75
C ILE A 62 -4.92 -21.63 -9.62
N THR A 63 -6.21 -21.44 -9.39
CA THR A 63 -7.22 -22.50 -9.44
C THR A 63 -8.02 -22.39 -10.73
N LEU A 64 -8.26 -23.53 -11.38
CA LEU A 64 -9.12 -23.62 -12.56
C LEU A 64 -10.51 -24.06 -12.10
N ASP A 65 -11.51 -23.20 -12.28
CA ASP A 65 -12.91 -23.50 -11.98
C ASP A 65 -13.75 -23.14 -13.21
N ALA A 66 -14.21 -24.16 -13.93
CA ALA A 66 -14.97 -23.98 -15.18
C ALA A 66 -16.40 -23.47 -14.96
N ASP A 67 -16.97 -23.74 -13.78
CA ASP A 67 -18.35 -23.37 -13.42
C ASP A 67 -18.44 -22.13 -12.51
N GLY A 68 -17.29 -21.66 -12.00
CA GLY A 68 -17.21 -20.57 -11.04
C GLY A 68 -16.98 -19.20 -11.67
N GLU A 69 -17.12 -18.14 -10.87
CA GLU A 69 -16.78 -16.78 -11.27
C GLU A 69 -15.25 -16.57 -11.28
N GLU A 70 -14.76 -15.89 -12.32
CA GLU A 70 -13.35 -15.51 -12.43
C GLU A 70 -13.01 -14.41 -11.41
N ASN A 71 -11.99 -14.65 -10.59
CA ASN A 71 -11.50 -13.69 -9.61
C ASN A 71 -10.03 -13.37 -9.87
N ILE A 72 -9.79 -12.18 -10.43
CA ILE A 72 -8.47 -11.63 -10.76
C ILE A 72 -8.25 -10.27 -10.04
N SER A 73 -9.16 -9.91 -9.14
CA SER A 73 -9.15 -8.61 -8.43
C SER A 73 -7.85 -8.32 -7.70
N GLU A 74 -7.25 -9.31 -7.05
CA GLU A 74 -5.98 -9.15 -6.34
C GLU A 74 -4.81 -8.82 -7.27
N LEU A 75 -4.78 -9.42 -8.48
CA LEU A 75 -3.76 -9.13 -9.49
C LEU A 75 -3.92 -7.70 -10.03
N ASP A 76 -5.17 -7.28 -10.29
CA ASP A 76 -5.48 -5.94 -10.78
C ASP A 76 -5.10 -4.84 -9.79
N VAL A 77 -5.34 -5.06 -8.49
CA VAL A 77 -4.92 -4.15 -7.41
C VAL A 77 -3.40 -3.96 -7.38
N LEU A 78 -2.65 -5.03 -7.63
CA LEU A 78 -1.19 -4.96 -7.66
C LEU A 78 -0.67 -4.25 -8.92
N LEU A 79 -1.31 -4.48 -10.06
CA LEU A 79 -0.97 -3.83 -11.32
C LEU A 79 -1.26 -2.32 -11.29
N ASN A 80 -2.40 -1.93 -10.72
CA ASN A 80 -2.85 -0.54 -10.65
C ASN A 80 -2.36 0.19 -9.39
N LYS A 81 -1.32 -0.32 -8.73
CA LYS A 81 -0.81 0.29 -7.50
C LYS A 81 -0.29 1.71 -7.79
N PRO A 82 -0.84 2.75 -7.14
CA PRO A 82 -0.43 4.12 -7.40
C PRO A 82 1.02 4.33 -6.96
N THR A 83 1.86 4.79 -7.89
CA THR A 83 3.23 5.18 -7.60
C THR A 83 3.28 6.61 -7.10
N THR A 84 4.20 6.90 -6.17
CA THR A 84 4.41 8.26 -5.68
C THR A 84 5.00 9.12 -6.79
N VAL A 85 4.34 10.24 -7.09
CA VAL A 85 4.90 11.26 -8.00
C VAL A 85 6.04 11.97 -7.26
N VAL A 86 7.26 11.84 -7.76
CA VAL A 86 8.40 12.59 -7.24
C VAL A 86 8.38 13.98 -7.86
N LEU A 87 8.07 14.99 -7.04
CA LEU A 87 8.17 16.38 -7.44
C LEU A 87 9.60 16.86 -7.18
N GLU A 88 10.21 17.46 -8.20
CA GLU A 88 11.50 18.12 -8.05
C GLU A 88 11.42 19.24 -7.03
N LYS A 89 12.50 19.42 -6.26
CA LYS A 89 12.57 20.48 -5.24
C LYS A 89 12.44 21.83 -5.93
N THR A 90 11.63 22.71 -5.35
CA THR A 90 11.58 24.09 -5.81
C THR A 90 12.95 24.76 -5.64
N PRO A 91 13.39 25.60 -6.59
CA PRO A 91 14.69 26.27 -6.50
C PRO A 91 14.78 27.15 -5.26
N ASN A 92 15.98 27.32 -4.68
CA ASN A 92 16.17 28.14 -3.49
C ASN A 92 15.88 29.62 -3.80
N ARG A 93 15.55 30.46 -2.80
CA ARG A 93 15.17 31.88 -2.98
C ARG A 93 16.10 32.67 -3.90
N ASN A 94 17.39 32.38 -3.87
CA ASN A 94 18.40 33.11 -4.66
C ASN A 94 18.77 32.42 -5.98
N ASP A 95 18.34 31.19 -6.23
CA ASP A 95 18.66 30.42 -7.44
C ASP A 95 17.88 30.96 -8.65
N PRO A 96 18.36 30.73 -9.88
CA PRO A 96 17.60 31.07 -11.08
C PRO A 96 16.24 30.38 -11.05
N CYS A 97 15.20 31.15 -11.35
CA CYS A 97 13.85 30.63 -11.30
C CYS A 97 13.60 29.60 -12.41
N SER A 98 12.90 28.53 -12.06
CA SER A 98 12.42 27.48 -12.98
C SER A 98 11.50 28.00 -14.11
N CYS A 99 11.05 29.26 -14.04
CA CYS A 99 10.28 29.96 -15.07
C CYS A 99 11.11 30.35 -16.31
N GLY A 100 12.44 30.15 -16.30
CA GLY A 100 13.34 30.52 -17.41
C GLY A 100 13.62 32.03 -17.51
N SER A 101 13.13 32.85 -16.58
CA SER A 101 13.28 34.32 -16.65
C SER A 101 14.69 34.84 -16.32
N GLY A 102 15.62 33.98 -15.91
CA GLY A 102 16.95 34.36 -15.43
C GLY A 102 16.96 35.13 -14.11
N LYS A 103 15.81 35.45 -13.53
CA LYS A 103 15.67 36.15 -12.24
C LYS A 103 15.80 35.16 -11.08
N LYS A 104 16.30 35.64 -9.94
CA LYS A 104 16.29 34.87 -8.67
C LYS A 104 14.87 34.43 -8.34
N TYR A 105 14.68 33.22 -7.80
CA TYR A 105 13.36 32.64 -7.47
C TYR A 105 12.49 33.59 -6.65
N LYS A 106 13.09 34.25 -5.65
CA LYS A 106 12.47 35.28 -4.80
C LYS A 106 11.95 36.54 -5.51
N LYS A 107 12.26 36.70 -6.79
CA LYS A 107 11.87 37.83 -7.64
C LYS A 107 11.09 37.39 -8.90
N CYS A 108 10.86 36.10 -9.14
CA CYS A 108 9.98 35.56 -10.21
C CYS A 108 8.76 34.85 -9.61
N CYS A 109 8.84 33.52 -9.43
CA CYS A 109 7.69 32.68 -9.08
C CYS A 109 7.44 32.52 -7.57
N SER A 110 8.37 32.93 -6.71
CA SER A 110 8.18 32.85 -5.25
C SER A 110 7.54 34.12 -4.64
N LYS A 111 6.70 34.83 -5.42
CA LYS A 111 6.04 36.06 -4.95
C LYS A 111 5.37 35.84 -3.60
#